data_AF-A0A915ALP6-F1
#
_entry.id   AF-A0A915ALP6-F1
#
_cell.length_a   1.000
_cell.length_b   1.000
_cell.length_c   1.000
_cell.angle_alpha   90.00
_cell.angle_beta   90.00
_cell.angle_gamma   90.00
#
_symmetry.space_group_name_H-M   'P 1'
#
loop_
_entity.id
_entity.type
_entity.pdbx_description
1 polymer ?
#
loop_
_entity_poly.entity_id
_entity_poly.type
_entity_poly.pdbx_seq_one_letter_code
_entity_poly.pdbx_strand_id
1 'polypeptide(L)'
;MVFAVLLCYTKNANLKVICYLVMGLYIPLTTVVKLAFFVYRGPLSDLRICDHVNAEKWMYWTGLVSNEISIYVSILCLMAIHLHSIIEYLYVKYEDRYRECDNKLQFPNITYKNAAYATVNLIAFYINYGYYKFGFEIYNIFWLTSIVTSVNIISLISLILLMTTIVMERSRVRKIFLFFVIFHVVILVYEFLAQIGPPPNYCFNFVQKNLVQSANDKNFGGGSNDGVFEDVGDDGQSSRVNPIRNFYSQDARLFLDDMKQCVFSYYHWLVLLLVFSNGIRMTAPVFLSIGHIIFAFLNFWRGTDLYLSSLKTFRRKWRVITLYLLGSLFLQISALVSCLFKRFS
;
A
#
# COMPACT_ATOMS: atom_id res chain seq x y z
N MET A 1 9.63 -10.53 -12.33
CA MET A 1 9.79 -9.06 -12.16
C MET A 1 9.68 -8.60 -10.72
N VAL A 2 8.60 -8.89 -9.98
CA VAL A 2 8.42 -8.40 -8.60
C VAL A 2 9.52 -8.88 -7.63
N PHE A 3 9.95 -10.14 -7.76
CA PHE A 3 11.07 -10.70 -6.99
C PHE A 3 12.43 -10.03 -7.32
N ALA A 4 12.62 -9.59 -8.58
CA ALA A 4 13.82 -8.86 -8.99
C ALA A 4 13.81 -7.41 -8.47
N VAL A 5 12.65 -6.77 -8.40
CA VAL A 5 12.48 -5.43 -7.79
C VAL A 5 12.72 -5.47 -6.28
N LEU A 6 12.32 -6.56 -5.61
CA LEU A 6 12.61 -6.79 -4.18
C LEU A 6 14.11 -7.04 -3.91
N LEU A 7 14.80 -7.78 -4.77
CA LEU A 7 16.25 -7.99 -4.69
C LEU A 7 17.07 -6.73 -5.06
N CYS A 8 16.51 -5.83 -5.87
CA CYS A 8 17.13 -4.52 -6.16
C CYS A 8 17.03 -3.52 -5.01
N TYR A 9 16.17 -3.78 -4.00
CA TYR A 9 16.09 -2.96 -2.79
C TYR A 9 17.05 -3.44 -1.70
N THR A 10 18.29 -3.74 -2.10
CA THR A 10 19.33 -4.14 -1.17
C THR A 10 20.15 -2.91 -0.77
N LYS A 11 20.39 -2.74 0.53
CA LYS A 11 21.25 -1.65 1.06
C LYS A 11 22.72 -1.83 0.64
N ASN A 12 23.10 -3.03 0.21
CA ASN A 12 24.45 -3.37 -0.20
C ASN A 12 24.68 -2.93 -1.66
N ALA A 13 25.59 -1.97 -1.85
CA ALA A 13 25.92 -1.42 -3.16
C ALA A 13 26.37 -2.49 -4.17
N ASN A 14 27.16 -3.48 -3.73
CA ASN A 14 27.66 -4.53 -4.61
C ASN A 14 26.53 -5.44 -5.11
N LEU A 15 25.58 -5.79 -4.22
CA LEU A 15 24.43 -6.62 -4.58
C LEU A 15 23.47 -5.86 -5.49
N LYS A 16 23.27 -4.56 -5.25
CA LYS A 16 22.50 -3.66 -6.12
C LYS A 16 23.06 -3.69 -7.55
N VAL A 17 24.37 -3.48 -7.71
CA VAL A 17 25.04 -3.50 -9.03
C VAL A 17 24.91 -4.85 -9.73
N ILE A 18 25.14 -5.96 -9.02
CA ILE A 18 25.00 -7.31 -9.59
C ILE A 18 23.56 -7.55 -10.06
N CYS A 19 22.55 -7.18 -9.28
CA CYS A 19 21.15 -7.34 -9.67
C CYS A 19 20.80 -6.53 -10.92
N TYR A 20 21.23 -5.26 -11.02
CA TYR A 20 20.99 -4.45 -12.21
C TYR A 20 21.72 -5.00 -13.44
N LEU A 21 22.93 -5.51 -13.29
CA LEU A 21 23.68 -6.13 -14.38
C LEU A 21 22.99 -7.41 -14.87
N VAL A 22 22.59 -8.29 -13.95
CA VAL A 22 21.88 -9.53 -14.28
C VAL A 22 20.55 -9.20 -14.97
N MET A 23 19.79 -8.22 -14.48
CA MET A 23 18.54 -7.79 -15.11
C MET A 23 18.77 -7.13 -16.48
N GLY A 24 19.81 -6.31 -16.60
CA GLY A 24 20.23 -5.65 -17.83
C GLY A 24 20.73 -6.63 -18.90
N LEU A 25 21.16 -7.84 -18.53
CA LEU A 25 21.48 -8.91 -19.48
C LEU A 25 20.28 -9.82 -19.76
N TYR A 26 19.49 -10.14 -18.72
CA TYR A 26 18.35 -11.03 -18.81
C TYR A 26 17.21 -10.46 -19.68
N ILE A 27 16.88 -9.17 -19.51
CA ILE A 27 15.77 -8.58 -20.25
C ILE A 27 16.09 -8.52 -21.76
N PRO A 28 17.25 -8.01 -22.24
CA PRO A 28 17.56 -8.03 -23.66
C PRO A 28 17.61 -9.44 -24.23
N LEU A 29 18.22 -10.38 -23.51
CA LEU A 29 18.27 -11.78 -23.92
C LEU A 29 16.86 -12.34 -24.15
N THR A 30 15.95 -12.17 -23.19
CA THR A 30 14.57 -12.62 -23.34
C THR A 30 13.81 -11.87 -24.44
N THR A 31 14.08 -10.57 -24.67
CA THR A 31 13.48 -9.84 -25.80
C THR A 31 13.96 -10.32 -27.15
N VAL A 32 15.26 -10.61 -27.32
CA VAL A 32 15.82 -11.11 -28.58
C VAL A 32 15.28 -12.50 -28.87
N VAL A 33 15.21 -13.37 -27.85
CA VAL A 33 14.61 -14.69 -27.99
C VAL A 33 13.14 -14.57 -28.41
N LYS A 34 12.33 -13.74 -27.73
CA LYS A 34 10.92 -13.51 -28.11
C LYS A 34 10.77 -12.95 -29.53
N LEU A 35 11.62 -12.00 -29.92
CA LEU A 35 11.60 -11.42 -31.25
C LEU A 35 11.99 -12.44 -32.33
N ALA A 36 12.99 -13.28 -32.06
CA ALA A 36 13.38 -14.36 -32.95
C ALA A 36 12.22 -15.34 -33.17
N PHE A 37 11.50 -15.74 -32.11
CA PHE A 37 10.29 -16.57 -32.23
C PHE A 37 9.12 -15.85 -32.91
N PHE A 38 9.00 -14.52 -32.75
CA PHE A 38 7.97 -13.73 -33.43
C PHE A 38 8.22 -13.63 -34.95
N VAL A 39 9.48 -13.41 -35.37
CA VAL A 39 9.90 -13.35 -36.78
C VAL A 39 9.90 -14.75 -37.41
N TYR A 40 10.37 -15.76 -36.66
CA TYR A 40 10.38 -17.17 -37.06
C TYR A 40 8.98 -17.81 -36.94
N ARG A 41 7.89 -17.12 -37.28
CA ARG A 41 6.57 -17.75 -37.52
C ARG A 41 6.59 -18.70 -38.75
N GLY A 42 7.65 -19.49 -38.92
CA GLY A 42 7.66 -20.69 -39.75
C GLY A 42 6.71 -21.75 -39.19
N PRO A 43 6.53 -22.88 -39.90
CA PRO A 43 5.47 -23.84 -39.65
C PRO A 43 5.75 -24.64 -38.38
N LEU A 44 5.44 -24.06 -37.22
CA LEU A 44 5.31 -24.77 -35.96
C LEU A 44 3.98 -25.53 -35.85
N SER A 45 3.20 -25.59 -36.93
CA SER A 45 1.99 -26.40 -37.04
C SER A 45 2.26 -27.91 -37.02
N ASP A 46 3.51 -28.37 -37.22
CA ASP A 46 3.80 -29.79 -37.47
C ASP A 46 4.90 -30.44 -36.60
N LEU A 47 5.32 -29.84 -35.48
CA LEU A 47 6.09 -30.62 -34.49
C LEU A 47 5.15 -31.37 -33.54
N ARG A 48 4.47 -32.39 -34.07
CA ARG A 48 3.89 -33.48 -33.27
C ARG A 48 5.03 -34.34 -32.71
N ILE A 49 5.62 -33.89 -31.60
CA ILE A 49 6.70 -34.63 -30.94
C ILE A 49 6.15 -35.87 -30.18
N CYS A 50 4.85 -35.95 -29.86
CA CYS A 50 4.13 -37.16 -29.42
C CYS A 50 2.64 -36.81 -29.19
N ASP A 51 1.73 -37.80 -29.24
CA ASP A 51 0.26 -37.65 -29.10
C ASP A 51 -0.24 -37.02 -27.76
N HIS A 52 0.65 -36.70 -26.82
CA HIS A 52 0.31 -36.12 -25.51
C HIS A 52 1.10 -34.88 -25.07
N VAL A 53 2.05 -34.38 -25.87
CA VAL A 53 2.85 -33.19 -25.51
C VAL A 53 2.84 -32.16 -26.63
N ASN A 54 1.93 -31.18 -26.54
CA ASN A 54 1.89 -30.06 -27.48
C ASN A 54 3.01 -29.07 -27.12
N ALA A 55 4.08 -29.03 -27.91
CA ALA A 55 5.19 -28.08 -27.77
C ALA A 55 4.70 -26.62 -27.74
N GLU A 56 3.63 -26.32 -28.46
CA GLU A 56 2.96 -25.01 -28.45
C GLU A 56 2.54 -24.58 -27.03
N LYS A 57 1.95 -25.47 -26.22
CA LYS A 57 1.53 -25.15 -24.84
C LYS A 57 2.72 -24.84 -23.95
N TRP A 58 3.83 -25.55 -24.13
CA TRP A 58 5.08 -25.29 -23.42
C TRP A 58 5.69 -23.95 -23.82
N MET A 59 5.60 -23.57 -25.08
CA MET A 59 6.06 -22.27 -25.57
C MET A 59 5.22 -21.10 -25.05
N TYR A 60 3.91 -21.28 -24.87
CA TYR A 60 3.06 -20.30 -24.18
C TYR A 60 3.35 -20.23 -22.66
N TRP A 61 3.50 -21.38 -21.98
CA TRP A 61 3.77 -21.42 -20.53
C TRP A 61 5.13 -20.80 -20.17
N THR A 62 6.16 -21.04 -20.98
CA THR A 62 7.48 -20.40 -20.85
C THR A 62 7.48 -18.92 -21.25
N GLY A 63 6.41 -18.45 -21.90
CA GLY A 63 6.27 -17.07 -22.37
C GLY A 63 7.12 -16.74 -23.60
N LEU A 64 7.57 -17.74 -24.36
CA LEU A 64 8.35 -17.57 -25.60
C LEU A 64 7.48 -17.06 -26.76
N VAL A 65 6.25 -17.55 -26.87
CA VAL A 65 5.24 -17.03 -27.81
C VAL A 65 4.52 -15.87 -27.16
N SER A 66 4.54 -14.70 -27.79
CA SER A 66 4.04 -13.48 -27.18
C SER A 66 3.36 -12.55 -28.19
N ASN A 67 2.29 -11.88 -27.76
CA ASN A 67 1.63 -10.83 -28.54
C ASN A 67 2.55 -9.60 -28.65
N GLU A 68 2.32 -8.73 -29.64
CA GLU A 68 3.09 -7.49 -29.86
C GLU A 68 3.26 -6.67 -28.56
N ILE A 69 2.22 -6.62 -27.72
CA ILE A 69 2.19 -5.97 -26.39
C ILE A 69 3.30 -6.49 -25.44
N SER A 70 3.62 -7.79 -25.45
CA SER A 70 4.62 -8.38 -24.54
C SER A 70 6.04 -7.91 -24.86
N ILE A 71 6.32 -7.62 -26.13
CA ILE A 71 7.60 -7.07 -26.58
C ILE A 71 7.73 -5.64 -26.06
N TYR A 72 6.69 -4.80 -26.23
CA TYR A 72 6.68 -3.43 -25.72
C TYR A 72 6.90 -3.33 -24.20
N VAL A 73 6.29 -4.22 -23.41
CA VAL A 73 6.49 -4.25 -21.94
C VAL A 73 7.97 -4.45 -21.60
N SER A 74 8.66 -5.30 -22.33
CA SER A 74 10.07 -5.61 -22.06
C SER A 74 10.99 -4.45 -22.46
N ILE A 75 10.67 -3.76 -23.57
CA ILE A 75 11.37 -2.54 -24.00
C ILE A 75 11.15 -1.40 -22.99
N LEU A 76 9.92 -1.21 -22.48
CA LEU A 76 9.63 -0.23 -21.42
C LEU A 76 10.41 -0.52 -20.14
N CYS A 77 10.56 -1.80 -19.78
CA CYS A 77 11.39 -2.20 -18.65
C CYS A 77 12.87 -1.86 -18.86
N LEU A 78 13.40 -2.08 -20.07
CA LEU A 78 14.77 -1.66 -20.42
C LEU A 78 14.94 -0.15 -20.33
N MET A 79 14.02 0.61 -20.93
CA MET A 79 14.04 2.08 -20.85
C MET A 79 14.02 2.57 -19.40
N ALA A 80 13.20 1.97 -18.54
CA ALA A 80 13.14 2.32 -17.12
C ALA A 80 14.45 2.02 -16.38
N ILE A 81 15.11 0.88 -16.66
CA ILE A 81 16.41 0.53 -16.05
C ILE A 81 17.51 1.49 -16.52
N HIS A 82 17.55 1.82 -17.82
CA HIS A 82 18.50 2.78 -18.36
C HIS A 82 18.26 4.20 -17.85
N LEU A 83 17.00 4.63 -17.76
CA LEU A 83 16.67 5.92 -17.16
C LEU A 83 17.12 5.98 -15.70
N HIS A 84 16.88 4.92 -14.93
CA HIS A 84 17.34 4.83 -13.55
C HIS A 84 18.87 4.89 -13.44
N SER A 85 19.61 4.17 -14.29
CA SER A 85 21.07 4.21 -14.27
C SER A 85 21.63 5.57 -14.70
N ILE A 86 21.01 6.25 -15.67
CA ILE A 86 21.36 7.62 -16.05
C ILE A 86 21.11 8.59 -14.89
N ILE A 87 19.96 8.49 -14.21
CA ILE A 87 19.64 9.35 -13.06
C ILE A 87 20.68 9.14 -11.94
N GLU A 88 21.01 7.90 -11.60
CA GLU A 88 22.02 7.60 -10.58
C GLU A 88 23.41 8.11 -10.99
N TYR A 89 23.80 7.94 -12.27
CA TYR A 89 25.06 8.50 -12.78
C TYR A 89 25.09 10.03 -12.69
N LEU A 90 24.01 10.70 -13.11
CA LEU A 90 23.88 12.15 -13.01
C LEU A 90 23.89 12.62 -11.57
N TYR A 91 23.26 11.86 -10.67
CA TYR A 91 23.23 12.14 -9.24
C TYR A 91 24.63 12.10 -8.63
N VAL A 92 25.39 11.02 -8.85
CA VAL A 92 26.78 10.90 -8.37
C VAL A 92 27.67 12.00 -8.95
N LYS A 93 27.57 12.28 -10.25
CA LYS A 93 28.33 13.34 -10.91
C LYS A 93 27.97 14.75 -10.41
N TYR A 94 26.72 14.94 -10.01
CA TYR A 94 26.26 16.19 -9.40
C TYR A 94 26.82 16.32 -7.98
N GLU A 95 26.76 15.25 -7.19
CA GLU A 95 27.29 15.17 -5.83
C GLU A 95 28.80 15.45 -5.77
N ASP A 96 29.58 14.88 -6.69
CA ASP A 96 31.03 15.13 -6.78
C ASP A 96 31.37 16.60 -7.10
N ARG A 97 30.49 17.31 -7.81
CA ARG A 97 30.69 18.73 -8.17
C ARG A 97 30.17 19.72 -7.13
N TYR A 98 29.15 19.36 -6.38
CA TYR A 98 28.51 20.22 -5.37
C TYR A 98 28.62 19.56 -4.00
N ARG A 99 29.85 19.45 -3.51
CA ARG A 99 30.18 18.81 -2.25
C ARG A 99 29.90 19.74 -1.07
N GLU A 100 28.65 20.12 -0.86
CA GLU A 100 28.23 20.84 0.35
C GLU A 100 26.77 20.51 0.71
N CYS A 101 26.61 19.98 1.94
CA CYS A 101 25.36 19.61 2.64
C CYS A 101 24.65 18.32 2.19
N ASP A 102 25.16 17.20 2.74
CA ASP A 102 24.55 15.87 2.72
C ASP A 102 23.23 15.81 3.51
N ASN A 103 22.15 16.29 2.89
CA ASN A 103 20.80 16.11 3.40
C ASN A 103 19.97 15.32 2.38
N LYS A 104 19.66 14.05 2.69
CA LYS A 104 18.81 13.15 1.88
C LYS A 104 17.36 13.63 1.64
N LEU A 105 17.02 14.83 2.09
CA LEU A 105 15.67 15.39 2.08
C LEU A 105 15.54 16.39 0.92
N GLN A 106 14.39 16.38 0.24
CA GLN A 106 14.12 17.31 -0.87
C GLN A 106 14.15 18.77 -0.41
N PHE A 107 13.65 19.04 0.80
CA PHE A 107 13.68 20.36 1.42
C PHE A 107 14.35 20.30 2.80
N PRO A 108 15.68 20.39 2.89
CA PRO A 108 16.41 20.16 4.14
C PRO A 108 16.15 21.22 5.23
N ASN A 109 15.82 22.44 4.82
CA ASN A 109 15.55 23.56 5.74
C ASN A 109 14.17 23.46 6.43
N ILE A 110 13.34 22.51 6.02
CA ILE A 110 11.97 22.37 6.49
C ILE A 110 11.90 21.31 7.59
N THR A 111 11.76 21.80 8.82
CA THR A 111 11.55 20.97 10.02
C THR A 111 10.12 21.14 10.54
N TYR A 112 9.70 20.28 11.49
CA TYR A 112 8.38 20.38 12.12
C TYR A 112 8.13 21.74 12.79
N LYS A 113 9.20 22.41 13.25
CA LYS A 113 9.14 23.75 13.84
C LYS A 113 8.76 24.81 12.80
N ASN A 114 9.27 24.67 11.58
CA ASN A 114 9.10 25.65 10.52
C ASN A 114 7.89 25.38 9.62
N ALA A 115 7.33 24.18 9.70
CA ALA A 115 6.19 23.73 8.90
C ALA A 115 4.91 24.54 9.14
N ALA A 116 4.77 25.16 10.32
CA ALA A 116 3.57 25.93 10.66
C ALA A 116 3.56 27.35 10.07
N TYR A 117 4.71 27.90 9.66
CA TYR A 117 4.82 29.32 9.30
C TYR A 117 4.34 29.69 7.90
N ALA A 118 4.19 28.74 6.96
CA ALA A 118 3.74 29.02 5.60
C ALA A 118 3.14 27.78 4.94
N THR A 119 2.15 27.96 4.05
CA THR A 119 1.53 26.86 3.28
C THR A 119 2.56 26.07 2.49
N VAL A 120 3.49 26.77 1.85
CA VAL A 120 4.59 26.16 1.09
C VAL A 120 5.48 25.32 2.01
N ASN A 121 5.77 25.80 3.22
CA ASN A 121 6.55 25.05 4.21
C ASN A 121 5.79 23.82 4.73
N LEU A 122 4.47 23.89 4.86
CA LEU A 122 3.66 22.73 5.25
C LEU A 122 3.61 21.68 4.14
N ILE A 123 3.43 22.12 2.89
CA ILE A 123 3.46 21.22 1.72
C ILE A 123 4.84 20.57 1.62
N ALA A 124 5.92 21.35 1.71
CA ALA A 124 7.29 20.83 1.72
C ALA A 124 7.54 19.86 2.90
N PHE A 125 6.96 20.13 4.07
CA PHE A 125 7.04 19.23 5.22
C PHE A 125 6.33 17.90 4.96
N TYR A 126 5.13 17.91 4.38
CA TYR A 126 4.41 16.68 4.03
C TYR A 126 5.05 15.93 2.85
N ILE A 127 5.68 16.64 1.91
CA ILE A 127 6.49 16.02 0.86
C ILE A 127 7.66 15.24 1.48
N ASN A 128 8.34 15.81 2.47
CA ASN A 128 9.45 15.13 3.16
C ASN A 128 9.00 14.00 4.11
N TYR A 129 7.94 14.21 4.91
CA TYR A 129 7.60 13.36 6.05
C TYR A 129 6.19 12.74 6.02
N GLY A 130 5.44 12.92 4.94
CA GLY A 130 4.06 12.44 4.83
C GLY A 130 3.93 10.93 5.05
N TYR A 131 4.73 10.14 4.32
CA TYR A 131 4.74 8.69 4.49
C TYR A 131 5.33 8.25 5.83
N TYR A 132 6.32 8.96 6.37
CA TYR A 132 6.84 8.68 7.71
C TYR A 132 5.76 8.80 8.80
N LYS A 133 4.83 9.74 8.64
CA LYS A 133 3.77 10.01 9.61
C LYS A 133 2.52 9.15 9.42
N PHE A 134 2.14 8.87 8.17
CA PHE A 134 0.90 8.15 7.81
C PHE A 134 1.14 6.78 7.16
N GLY A 135 2.37 6.29 7.12
CA GLY A 135 2.74 5.10 6.35
C GLY A 135 2.05 3.83 6.80
N PHE A 136 1.81 3.68 8.11
CA PHE A 136 1.08 2.52 8.63
C PHE A 136 -0.41 2.57 8.27
N GLU A 137 -1.02 3.76 8.32
CA GLU A 137 -2.39 3.98 7.86
C GLU A 137 -2.51 3.73 6.35
N ILE A 138 -1.57 4.25 5.57
CA ILE A 138 -1.48 4.02 4.12
C ILE A 138 -1.31 2.52 3.82
N TYR A 139 -0.42 1.83 4.55
CA TYR A 139 -0.23 0.38 4.45
C TYR A 139 -1.54 -0.37 4.70
N ASN A 140 -2.27 -0.04 5.78
CA ASN A 140 -3.55 -0.68 6.08
C ASN A 140 -4.62 -0.37 5.02
N ILE A 141 -4.61 0.83 4.42
CA ILE A 141 -5.50 1.17 3.30
C ILE A 141 -5.16 0.32 2.07
N PHE A 142 -3.89 0.22 1.67
CA PHE A 142 -3.48 -0.63 0.56
C PHE A 142 -3.81 -2.10 0.79
N TRP A 143 -3.59 -2.59 2.01
CA TRP A 143 -3.94 -3.95 2.38
C TRP A 143 -5.45 -4.18 2.32
N LEU A 144 -6.25 -3.25 2.85
CA LEU A 144 -7.70 -3.29 2.75
C LEU A 144 -8.18 -3.27 1.30
N THR A 145 -7.60 -2.41 0.44
CA THR A 145 -7.90 -2.38 -0.99
C THR A 145 -7.60 -3.73 -1.63
N SER A 146 -6.44 -4.32 -1.33
CA SER A 146 -6.06 -5.65 -1.82
C SER A 146 -7.09 -6.72 -1.43
N ILE A 147 -7.56 -6.71 -0.19
CA ILE A 147 -8.60 -7.63 0.33
C ILE A 147 -9.91 -7.47 -0.45
N VAL A 148 -10.36 -6.23 -0.63
CA VAL A 148 -11.63 -5.93 -1.32
C VAL A 148 -11.55 -6.30 -2.81
N THR A 149 -10.39 -6.19 -3.44
CA THR A 149 -10.22 -6.56 -4.86
C THR A 149 -10.10 -8.07 -5.07
N SER A 150 -9.46 -8.80 -4.16
CA SER A 150 -9.13 -10.22 -4.39
C SER A 150 -10.24 -11.19 -4.02
N VAL A 151 -11.10 -10.84 -3.04
CA VAL A 151 -12.27 -11.61 -2.56
C VAL A 151 -12.06 -13.12 -2.63
N ASN A 152 -11.14 -13.64 -1.83
CA ASN A 152 -10.76 -15.05 -1.79
C ASN A 152 -10.63 -15.56 -0.33
N ILE A 153 -10.34 -16.84 -0.12
CA ILE A 153 -10.14 -17.40 1.24
C ILE A 153 -8.98 -16.72 1.97
N ILE A 154 -7.93 -16.34 1.24
CA ILE A 154 -6.76 -15.62 1.78
C ILE A 154 -7.16 -14.22 2.29
N SER A 155 -8.13 -13.57 1.64
CA SER A 155 -8.64 -12.27 2.02
C SER A 155 -9.37 -12.29 3.37
N LEU A 156 -10.02 -13.42 3.74
CA LEU A 156 -10.63 -13.60 5.06
C LEU A 156 -9.57 -13.67 6.17
N ILE A 157 -8.51 -14.45 5.95
CA ILE A 157 -7.38 -14.54 6.89
C ILE A 157 -6.69 -13.17 7.01
N SER A 158 -6.46 -12.51 5.87
CA SER A 158 -5.86 -11.18 5.80
C SER A 158 -6.69 -10.13 6.53
N LEU A 159 -8.03 -10.21 6.45
CA LEU A 159 -8.93 -9.30 7.14
C LEU A 159 -8.93 -9.52 8.66
N ILE A 160 -8.82 -10.76 9.13
CA ILE A 160 -8.63 -11.07 10.57
C ILE A 160 -7.32 -10.47 11.07
N LEU A 161 -6.24 -10.61 10.31
CA LEU A 161 -4.95 -10.03 10.66
C LEU A 161 -5.01 -8.49 10.64
N LEU A 162 -5.69 -7.88 9.66
CA LEU A 162 -5.91 -6.44 9.60
C LEU A 162 -6.69 -5.94 10.82
N MET A 163 -7.79 -6.60 11.21
CA MET A 163 -8.54 -6.26 12.42
C MET A 163 -7.66 -6.35 13.68
N THR A 164 -6.79 -7.36 13.75
CA THR A 164 -5.82 -7.50 14.85
C THR A 164 -4.91 -6.27 14.92
N THR A 165 -4.42 -5.75 13.79
CA THR A 165 -3.57 -4.54 13.78
C THR A 165 -4.26 -3.28 14.30
N ILE A 166 -5.58 -3.16 14.11
CA ILE A 166 -6.38 -2.01 14.58
C ILE A 166 -6.62 -2.08 16.10
N VAL A 167 -6.74 -3.29 16.66
CA VAL A 167 -6.88 -3.51 18.11
C VAL A 167 -5.57 -3.26 18.83
N MET A 168 -4.47 -3.71 18.25
CA MET A 168 -3.14 -3.63 18.87
C MET A 168 -2.63 -2.19 18.99
N GLU A 169 -1.76 -1.98 19.97
CA GLU A 169 -1.01 -0.75 20.12
C GLU A 169 0.16 -0.70 19.13
N ARG A 170 0.51 0.50 18.67
CA ARG A 170 1.58 0.71 17.68
C ARG A 170 2.93 0.16 18.14
N SER A 171 3.22 0.18 19.44
CA SER A 171 4.45 -0.37 20.04
C SER A 171 4.55 -1.88 19.84
N ARG A 172 3.44 -2.61 20.03
CA ARG A 172 3.37 -4.06 19.81
C ARG A 172 3.42 -4.40 18.33
N VAL A 173 2.66 -3.67 17.50
CA VAL A 173 2.67 -3.86 16.04
C VAL A 173 4.08 -3.72 15.48
N ARG A 174 4.87 -2.75 15.95
CA ARG A 174 6.25 -2.54 15.50
C ARG A 174 7.14 -3.78 15.72
N LYS A 175 6.97 -4.48 16.83
CA LYS A 175 7.75 -5.69 17.16
C LYS A 175 7.38 -6.87 16.26
N ILE A 176 6.10 -6.99 15.91
CA ILE A 176 5.60 -8.07 15.06
C ILE A 176 5.49 -7.67 13.57
N PHE A 177 5.90 -6.45 13.19
CA PHE A 177 5.65 -5.94 11.84
C PHE A 177 6.30 -6.80 10.75
N LEU A 178 7.49 -7.35 11.03
CA LEU A 178 8.19 -8.24 10.14
C LEU A 178 7.38 -9.51 9.81
N PHE A 179 6.59 -10.02 10.76
CA PHE A 179 5.70 -11.15 10.51
C PHE A 179 4.65 -10.81 9.44
N PHE A 180 4.03 -9.62 9.51
CA PHE A 180 3.10 -9.18 8.48
C PHE A 180 3.79 -9.02 7.12
N VAL A 181 5.00 -8.47 7.09
CA VAL A 181 5.77 -8.35 5.83
C VAL A 181 6.04 -9.73 5.22
N ILE A 182 6.49 -10.70 6.01
CA ILE A 182 6.73 -12.07 5.55
C ILE A 182 5.43 -12.70 5.03
N PHE A 183 4.32 -12.55 5.76
CA PHE A 183 3.01 -13.03 5.33
C PHE A 183 2.62 -12.47 3.96
N HIS A 184 2.79 -11.18 3.72
CA HIS A 184 2.50 -10.56 2.42
C HIS A 184 3.44 -11.04 1.31
N VAL A 185 4.72 -11.25 1.61
CA VAL A 185 5.67 -11.83 0.64
C VAL A 185 5.27 -13.26 0.28
N VAL A 186 4.87 -14.07 1.25
CA VAL A 186 4.39 -15.45 1.01
C VAL A 186 3.13 -15.45 0.15
N ILE A 187 2.15 -14.59 0.45
CA ILE A 187 0.94 -14.45 -0.37
C ILE A 187 1.30 -14.00 -1.78
N LEU A 188 2.18 -13.02 -1.93
CA LEU A 188 2.62 -12.54 -3.25
C LEU A 188 3.27 -13.67 -4.06
N VAL A 189 4.12 -14.48 -3.44
CA VAL A 189 4.73 -15.66 -4.10
C VAL A 189 3.66 -16.68 -4.45
N TYR A 190 2.72 -16.96 -3.55
CA TYR A 190 1.61 -17.87 -3.80
C TYR A 190 0.74 -17.41 -4.97
N GLU A 191 0.30 -16.15 -4.97
CA GLU A 191 -0.53 -15.57 -6.04
C GLU A 191 0.21 -15.56 -7.37
N PHE A 192 1.51 -15.26 -7.36
CA PHE A 192 2.36 -15.34 -8.55
C PHE A 192 2.43 -16.77 -9.12
N LEU A 193 2.66 -17.77 -8.27
CA LEU A 193 2.69 -19.17 -8.68
C LEU A 193 1.32 -19.66 -9.17
N ALA A 194 0.24 -19.26 -8.49
CA ALA A 194 -1.13 -19.57 -8.88
C ALA A 194 -1.48 -18.98 -10.26
N GLN A 195 -0.98 -17.77 -10.57
CA GLN A 195 -1.20 -17.11 -11.86
C GLN A 195 -0.38 -17.74 -13.00
N ILE A 196 0.83 -18.26 -12.73
CA ILE A 196 1.60 -19.03 -13.72
C ILE A 196 0.88 -20.34 -14.06
N GLY A 197 0.27 -20.96 -13.05
CA GLY A 197 -0.37 -22.26 -13.18
C GLY A 197 0.64 -23.42 -13.35
N PRO A 198 0.17 -24.67 -13.31
CA PRO A 198 1.03 -25.83 -13.47
C PRO A 198 1.56 -25.93 -14.91
N PRO A 199 2.73 -26.57 -15.11
CA PRO A 199 3.23 -26.85 -16.45
C PRO A 199 2.25 -27.76 -17.22
N PRO A 200 2.18 -27.64 -18.56
CA PRO A 200 1.11 -28.18 -19.39
C PRO A 200 0.98 -29.72 -19.43
N ASN A 201 1.91 -30.46 -18.80
CA ASN A 201 1.79 -31.91 -18.61
C ASN A 201 0.85 -32.29 -17.45
N TYR A 202 0.42 -31.34 -16.63
CA TYR A 202 -0.57 -31.53 -15.57
C TYR A 202 -1.84 -30.74 -15.90
N CYS A 203 -2.92 -31.47 -16.22
CA CYS A 203 -4.20 -30.85 -16.57
C CYS A 203 -4.96 -30.48 -15.29
N PHE A 204 -4.86 -29.22 -14.86
CA PHE A 204 -5.77 -28.65 -13.86
C PHE A 204 -6.51 -27.47 -14.50
N ASN A 205 -7.83 -27.58 -14.58
CA ASN A 205 -8.68 -26.51 -15.11
C ASN A 205 -8.74 -25.36 -14.10
N PHE A 206 -8.10 -24.23 -14.41
CA PHE A 206 -8.27 -22.99 -13.66
C PHE A 206 -8.51 -21.80 -14.60
N VAL A 207 -9.49 -20.95 -14.26
CA VAL A 207 -9.93 -19.81 -15.09
C VAL A 207 -9.75 -18.53 -14.29
N GLN A 208 -8.90 -17.58 -14.76
CA GLN A 208 -8.87 -16.22 -14.18
C GLN A 208 -8.44 -15.11 -15.18
N LYS A 209 -9.09 -13.94 -15.07
CA LYS A 209 -8.93 -12.70 -15.87
C LYS A 209 -8.14 -11.62 -15.08
N ASN A 210 -7.39 -10.76 -15.78
CA ASN A 210 -6.44 -9.74 -15.25
C ASN A 210 -6.98 -8.29 -15.28
N LEU A 211 -6.49 -7.38 -14.39
CA LEU A 211 -6.15 -5.96 -14.71
C LEU A 211 -5.17 -5.27 -13.68
N VAL A 212 -4.03 -4.79 -14.22
CA VAL A 212 -3.31 -3.47 -14.07
C VAL A 212 -2.62 -3.03 -12.74
N GLN A 213 -1.62 -2.16 -12.90
CA GLN A 213 -0.34 -1.92 -12.18
C GLN A 213 -0.28 -0.53 -11.47
N SER A 214 0.58 -0.35 -10.44
CA SER A 214 0.76 0.91 -9.67
C SER A 214 2.24 1.33 -9.48
N ALA A 215 2.43 2.60 -9.09
CA ALA A 215 3.64 3.42 -8.90
C ALA A 215 4.42 3.17 -7.58
N ASN A 216 5.57 3.86 -7.37
CA ASN A 216 6.39 3.89 -6.12
C ASN A 216 7.46 5.04 -6.18
N ASP A 217 8.20 5.53 -5.16
CA ASP A 217 8.14 5.56 -3.67
C ASP A 217 9.47 6.17 -3.07
N LYS A 218 9.51 6.45 -1.72
CA LYS A 218 10.67 6.51 -0.74
C LYS A 218 11.44 7.84 -0.47
N ASN A 219 12.02 8.20 0.70
CA ASN A 219 11.90 7.96 2.17
C ASN A 219 12.87 8.94 2.92
N PHE A 220 12.61 9.35 4.20
CA PHE A 220 13.53 9.58 5.38
C PHE A 220 13.22 10.80 6.32
N GLY A 221 13.53 10.68 7.65
CA GLY A 221 14.06 11.77 8.52
C GLY A 221 13.27 12.31 9.75
N GLY A 222 12.11 11.77 10.14
CA GLY A 222 11.12 12.49 10.98
C GLY A 222 11.19 12.46 12.53
N GLY A 223 12.18 11.84 13.17
CA GLY A 223 12.25 11.76 14.65
C GLY A 223 11.12 10.94 15.31
N SER A 224 11.11 10.72 16.63
CA SER A 224 10.25 9.71 17.29
C SER A 224 8.72 9.90 17.09
N ASN A 225 8.01 8.79 16.87
CA ASN A 225 6.55 8.65 16.75
C ASN A 225 5.90 8.07 18.03
N ASP A 226 6.60 8.07 19.17
CA ASP A 226 6.03 7.57 20.42
C ASP A 226 4.79 8.39 20.81
N GLY A 227 3.81 7.72 21.42
CA GLY A 227 2.63 8.41 21.91
C GLY A 227 3.05 9.41 22.99
N VAL A 228 2.53 10.64 22.93
CA VAL A 228 2.81 11.73 23.91
C VAL A 228 2.50 11.33 25.37
N PHE A 229 1.91 10.16 25.63
CA PHE A 229 1.35 9.75 26.92
C PHE A 229 1.94 8.45 27.51
N GLU A 230 3.05 7.91 26.99
CA GLU A 230 3.72 6.75 27.63
C GLU A 230 4.64 7.15 28.82
N ASP A 231 4.88 8.45 29.06
CA ASP A 231 5.72 8.97 30.16
C ASP A 231 4.92 9.80 31.20
N VAL A 232 3.84 9.24 31.76
CA VAL A 232 3.21 9.85 32.95
C VAL A 232 3.74 9.11 34.17
N GLY A 233 4.72 9.70 34.86
CA GLY A 233 5.10 9.28 36.21
C GLY A 233 3.95 9.49 37.20
N ASP A 234 3.99 8.79 38.33
CA ASP A 234 2.93 8.60 39.33
C ASP A 234 2.39 9.89 39.99
N ASP A 235 2.88 11.06 39.59
CA ASP A 235 2.69 12.34 40.28
C ASP A 235 1.70 13.29 39.57
N GLY A 236 1.03 12.83 38.50
CA GLY A 236 -0.15 13.50 37.93
C GLY A 236 0.04 14.89 37.28
N GLN A 237 1.27 15.42 37.17
CA GLN A 237 1.54 16.68 36.48
C GLN A 237 2.26 16.47 35.13
N SER A 238 1.59 16.83 34.04
CA SER A 238 2.17 16.84 32.69
C SER A 238 3.09 18.06 32.49
N SER A 239 4.36 17.97 32.90
CA SER A 239 5.35 19.01 32.59
C SER A 239 5.96 18.81 31.18
N ARG A 240 5.12 18.91 30.13
CA ARG A 240 5.59 19.11 28.75
C ARG A 240 4.79 20.24 28.11
N VAL A 241 5.45 21.37 27.88
CA VAL A 241 4.93 22.46 27.04
C VAL A 241 4.67 21.89 25.64
N ASN A 242 3.44 22.03 25.14
CA ASN A 242 3.09 21.61 23.77
C ASN A 242 4.01 22.35 22.78
N PRO A 243 4.88 21.66 22.03
CA PRO A 243 5.83 22.31 21.13
C PRO A 243 5.16 22.92 19.89
N ILE A 244 3.86 22.66 19.70
CA ILE A 244 3.07 23.15 18.58
C ILE A 244 2.40 24.46 18.99
N ARG A 245 2.72 25.56 18.27
CA ARG A 245 2.10 26.87 18.46
C ARG A 245 0.59 26.77 18.28
N ASN A 246 -0.18 27.44 19.15
CA ASN A 246 -1.62 27.48 19.05
C ASN A 246 -2.05 28.14 17.72
N PHE A 247 -2.80 27.40 16.90
CA PHE A 247 -3.29 27.83 15.60
C PHE A 247 -4.75 28.32 15.64
N TYR A 248 -5.35 28.40 16.83
CA TYR A 248 -6.67 29.02 17.06
C TYR A 248 -6.60 30.49 17.50
N SER A 249 -5.40 31.03 17.81
CA SER A 249 -5.25 32.41 18.31
C SER A 249 -5.23 33.43 17.18
N GLN A 250 -5.90 34.58 17.37
CA GLN A 250 -6.18 35.59 16.34
C GLN A 250 -4.94 36.34 15.80
N ASP A 251 -3.77 36.17 16.41
CA ASP A 251 -2.60 37.06 16.20
C ASP A 251 -1.73 36.70 14.99
N ALA A 252 -2.03 35.64 14.23
CA ALA A 252 -1.29 35.28 13.01
C ALA A 252 -2.15 34.46 12.03
N ARG A 253 -3.00 35.14 11.24
CA ARG A 253 -3.83 34.49 10.20
C ARG A 253 -3.01 34.22 8.93
N LEU A 254 -2.46 33.01 8.80
CA LEU A 254 -2.10 32.49 7.48
C LEU A 254 -3.28 31.69 6.91
N PHE A 255 -3.50 31.74 5.60
CA PHE A 255 -4.48 30.88 4.90
C PHE A 255 -4.32 29.39 5.28
N LEU A 256 -3.08 28.99 5.58
CA LEU A 256 -2.76 27.67 6.10
C LEU A 256 -3.50 27.31 7.40
N ASP A 257 -3.59 28.27 8.33
CA ASP A 257 -4.18 28.05 9.64
C ASP A 257 -5.71 27.99 9.53
N ASP A 258 -6.31 28.76 8.61
CA ASP A 258 -7.73 28.64 8.23
C ASP A 258 -8.02 27.25 7.61
N MET A 259 -7.15 26.76 6.73
CA MET A 259 -7.29 25.41 6.17
C MET A 259 -7.12 24.32 7.23
N LYS A 260 -6.13 24.43 8.11
CA LYS A 260 -5.94 23.49 9.23
C LYS A 260 -7.17 23.49 10.13
N GLN A 261 -7.67 24.66 10.50
CA GLN A 261 -8.87 24.79 11.33
C GLN A 261 -10.07 24.15 10.65
N CYS A 262 -10.28 24.41 9.36
CA CYS A 262 -11.36 23.79 8.59
C CYS A 262 -11.26 22.26 8.59
N VAL A 263 -10.09 21.71 8.26
CA VAL A 263 -9.88 20.26 8.24
C VAL A 263 -10.06 19.66 9.63
N PHE A 264 -9.38 20.19 10.67
CA PHE A 264 -9.44 19.60 12.01
C PHE A 264 -10.81 19.77 12.69
N SER A 265 -11.59 20.79 12.34
CA SER A 265 -12.93 21.02 12.90
C SER A 265 -14.08 20.39 12.11
N TYR A 266 -13.93 20.13 10.81
CA TYR A 266 -15.03 19.58 9.99
C TYR A 266 -14.84 18.13 9.52
N TYR A 267 -13.62 17.59 9.60
CA TYR A 267 -13.32 16.25 9.09
C TYR A 267 -14.18 15.15 9.74
N HIS A 268 -14.47 15.22 11.04
CA HIS A 268 -15.27 14.17 11.67
C HIS A 268 -16.71 14.15 11.15
N TRP A 269 -17.29 15.30 10.79
CA TRP A 269 -18.66 15.38 10.28
C TRP A 269 -18.75 14.74 8.90
N LEU A 270 -17.76 14.99 8.05
CA LEU A 270 -17.62 14.32 6.76
C LEU A 270 -17.54 12.80 6.92
N VAL A 271 -16.73 12.30 7.84
CA VAL A 271 -16.62 10.85 8.12
C VAL A 271 -17.95 10.26 8.57
N LEU A 272 -18.70 10.95 9.44
CA LEU A 272 -20.02 10.49 9.89
C LEU A 272 -21.04 10.46 8.74
N LEU A 273 -21.00 11.44 7.84
CA LEU A 273 -21.85 11.45 6.63
C LEU A 273 -21.54 10.27 5.71
N LEU A 274 -20.26 9.91 5.56
CA LEU A 274 -19.87 8.72 4.77
C LEU A 274 -20.36 7.42 5.40
N VAL A 275 -20.25 7.27 6.73
CA VAL A 275 -20.78 6.11 7.47
C VAL A 275 -22.30 6.03 7.33
N PHE A 276 -22.99 7.16 7.44
CA PHE A 276 -24.44 7.25 7.26
C PHE A 276 -24.87 6.89 5.82
N SER A 277 -24.16 7.43 4.82
CA SER A 277 -24.41 7.11 3.41
C SER A 277 -24.24 5.61 3.14
N ASN A 278 -23.20 4.98 3.69
CA ASN A 278 -23.00 3.54 3.56
C ASN A 278 -24.16 2.75 4.20
N GLY A 279 -24.65 3.19 5.36
CA GLY A 279 -25.82 2.61 6.00
C GLY A 279 -27.10 2.71 5.17
N ILE A 280 -27.38 3.88 4.59
CA ILE A 280 -28.56 4.08 3.71
C ILE A 280 -28.48 3.26 2.43
N ARG A 281 -27.27 3.12 1.85
CA ARG A 281 -27.07 2.33 0.63
C ARG A 281 -27.36 0.83 0.83
N MET A 282 -27.53 0.39 2.08
CA MET A 282 -27.85 -1.00 2.45
C MET A 282 -26.96 -2.03 1.73
N THR A 283 -25.67 -1.72 1.59
CA THR A 283 -24.69 -2.60 0.92
C THR A 283 -24.41 -3.87 1.74
N ALA A 284 -24.69 -3.83 3.05
CA ALA A 284 -24.61 -4.95 3.98
C ALA A 284 -26.01 -5.46 4.36
N PRO A 285 -26.12 -6.69 4.90
CA PRO A 285 -27.35 -7.20 5.49
C PRO A 285 -28.05 -6.15 6.37
N VAL A 286 -29.39 -6.14 6.34
CA VAL A 286 -30.23 -5.07 6.93
C VAL A 286 -29.83 -4.75 8.38
N PHE A 287 -29.57 -5.77 9.20
CA PHE A 287 -29.16 -5.59 10.59
C PHE A 287 -27.82 -4.85 10.75
N LEU A 288 -26.85 -5.07 9.85
CA LEU A 288 -25.56 -4.37 9.87
C LEU A 288 -25.70 -2.94 9.34
N SER A 289 -26.51 -2.75 8.30
CA SER A 289 -26.79 -1.43 7.75
C SER A 289 -27.50 -0.53 8.76
N ILE A 290 -28.45 -1.08 9.53
CA ILE A 290 -29.10 -0.38 10.65
C ILE A 290 -28.08 0.02 11.72
N GLY A 291 -27.12 -0.84 12.06
CA GLY A 291 -26.08 -0.51 13.03
C GLY A 291 -25.23 0.69 12.59
N HIS A 292 -24.83 0.77 11.31
CA HIS A 292 -24.13 1.95 10.77
C HIS A 292 -24.96 3.24 10.93
N ILE A 293 -26.26 3.17 10.63
CA ILE A 293 -27.19 4.28 10.76
C ILE A 293 -27.30 4.73 12.23
N ILE A 294 -27.50 3.79 13.15
CA ILE A 294 -27.58 4.06 14.59
C ILE A 294 -26.28 4.70 15.08
N PHE A 295 -25.11 4.16 14.71
CA PHE A 295 -23.82 4.75 15.11
C PHE A 295 -23.63 6.16 14.57
N ALA A 296 -24.00 6.42 13.32
CA ALA A 296 -23.94 7.76 12.75
C ALA A 296 -24.86 8.73 13.50
N PHE A 297 -26.13 8.35 13.72
CA PHE A 297 -27.09 9.17 14.44
C PHE A 297 -26.68 9.47 15.90
N LEU A 298 -26.18 8.48 16.63
CA LEU A 298 -25.71 8.68 18.01
C LEU A 298 -24.55 9.68 18.09
N ASN A 299 -23.64 9.66 17.10
CA ASN A 299 -22.53 10.61 17.04
C ASN A 299 -22.97 11.99 16.53
N PHE A 300 -23.94 12.06 15.61
CA PHE A 300 -24.57 13.32 15.21
C PHE A 300 -25.32 13.99 16.36
N TRP A 301 -26.08 13.21 17.15
CA TRP A 301 -26.87 13.72 18.27
C TRP A 301 -25.99 14.29 19.40
N ARG A 302 -24.85 13.66 19.66
CA ARG A 302 -23.86 14.16 20.62
C ARG A 302 -23.21 15.48 20.15
N GLY A 303 -23.17 15.70 18.85
CA GLY A 303 -22.69 16.93 18.22
C GLY A 303 -21.29 17.35 18.66
N THR A 304 -21.14 18.63 19.01
CA THR A 304 -19.86 19.23 19.41
C THR A 304 -19.36 18.76 20.78
N ASP A 305 -20.21 18.17 21.62
CA ASP A 305 -19.82 17.63 22.93
C ASP A 305 -18.94 16.37 22.81
N LEU A 306 -18.77 15.87 21.59
CA LEU A 306 -17.76 14.88 21.26
C LEU A 306 -16.34 15.40 21.50
N TYR A 307 -16.07 16.69 21.22
CA TYR A 307 -14.76 17.30 21.38
C TYR A 307 -14.33 17.47 22.84
N LEU A 308 -15.32 17.60 23.74
CA LEU A 308 -15.09 17.71 25.18
C LEU A 308 -14.84 16.34 25.85
N SER A 309 -15.05 15.24 25.11
CA SER A 309 -14.84 13.90 25.65
C SER A 309 -13.34 13.59 25.78
N SER A 310 -12.99 12.79 26.80
CA SER A 310 -11.59 12.37 26.98
C SER A 310 -11.07 11.61 25.75
N LEU A 311 -9.84 11.92 25.34
CA LEU A 311 -9.21 11.32 24.16
C LEU A 311 -9.20 9.79 24.18
N LYS A 312 -9.11 9.19 25.38
CA LYS A 312 -9.19 7.72 25.58
C LYS A 312 -10.58 7.19 25.17
N THR A 313 -11.64 7.86 25.60
CA THR A 313 -13.03 7.50 25.29
C THR A 313 -13.31 7.68 23.80
N PHE A 314 -12.87 8.81 23.23
CA PHE A 314 -13.00 9.09 21.80
C PHE A 314 -12.32 7.99 20.97
N ARG A 315 -11.04 7.69 21.25
CA ARG A 315 -10.28 6.66 20.53
C ARG A 315 -10.94 5.28 20.63
N ARG A 316 -11.41 4.89 21.82
CA ARG A 316 -12.07 3.60 22.02
C ARG A 316 -13.34 3.48 21.17
N LYS A 317 -14.17 4.53 21.12
CA LYS A 317 -15.38 4.56 20.29
C LYS A 317 -15.05 4.40 18.79
N TRP A 318 -14.09 5.18 18.29
CA TRP A 318 -13.70 5.10 16.87
C TRP A 318 -13.09 3.75 16.50
N ARG A 319 -12.29 3.15 17.38
CA ARG A 319 -11.76 1.79 17.18
C ARG A 319 -12.89 0.76 17.07
N VAL A 320 -13.92 0.86 17.92
CA VAL A 320 -15.09 -0.02 17.85
C VAL A 320 -15.85 0.17 16.53
N ILE A 321 -16.03 1.41 16.07
CA ILE A 321 -16.66 1.70 14.77
C ILE A 321 -15.85 1.11 13.62
N THR A 322 -14.52 1.27 13.63
CA THR A 322 -13.64 0.68 12.61
C THR A 322 -13.72 -0.85 12.60
N LEU A 323 -13.72 -1.49 13.77
CA LEU A 323 -13.85 -2.95 13.87
C LEU A 323 -15.22 -3.44 13.40
N TYR A 324 -16.28 -2.68 13.68
CA TYR A 324 -17.62 -2.97 13.19
C TYR A 324 -17.68 -2.94 11.65
N LEU A 325 -17.10 -1.91 11.04
CA LEU A 325 -17.02 -1.78 9.58
C LEU A 325 -16.23 -2.95 8.94
N LEU A 326 -15.06 -3.29 9.51
CA LEU A 326 -14.25 -4.42 9.03
C LEU A 326 -14.94 -5.78 9.26
N GLY A 327 -15.68 -5.94 10.36
CA GLY A 327 -16.47 -7.13 10.64
C GLY A 327 -17.65 -7.31 9.67
N SER A 328 -18.30 -6.20 9.30
CA SER A 328 -19.33 -6.22 8.24
C SER A 328 -18.75 -6.66 6.90
N LEU A 329 -17.56 -6.17 6.54
CA LEU A 329 -16.86 -6.59 5.33
C LEU A 329 -16.49 -8.09 5.39
N PHE A 330 -16.05 -8.59 6.55
CA PHE A 330 -15.72 -10.00 6.74
C PHE A 330 -16.93 -10.90 6.47
N LEU A 331 -18.10 -10.53 7.00
CA LEU A 331 -19.34 -11.28 6.77
C LEU A 331 -19.72 -11.29 5.29
N GLN A 332 -19.60 -10.16 4.59
CA GLN A 332 -19.86 -10.08 3.15
C GLN A 332 -18.94 -11.00 2.35
N ILE A 333 -17.62 -10.94 2.57
CA ILE A 333 -16.65 -11.80 1.88
C ILE A 333 -16.93 -13.27 2.21
N SER A 334 -17.23 -13.60 3.47
CA SER A 334 -17.51 -14.98 3.90
C SER A 334 -18.75 -15.57 3.20
N ALA A 335 -19.80 -14.76 3.00
CA ALA A 335 -21.00 -15.16 2.29
C ALA A 335 -20.72 -15.41 0.80
N LEU A 336 -19.90 -14.56 0.18
CA LEU A 336 -19.47 -14.73 -1.22
C LEU A 336 -18.65 -16.02 -1.40
N VAL A 337 -17.65 -16.24 -0.54
CA VAL A 337 -16.83 -17.46 -0.55
C VAL A 337 -17.68 -18.71 -0.32
N SER A 338 -18.64 -18.67 0.61
CA SER A 338 -19.55 -19.80 0.88
C SER A 338 -20.48 -20.10 -0.30
N CYS A 339 -20.98 -19.06 -0.99
CA CYS A 339 -21.78 -19.21 -2.19
C CYS A 339 -20.98 -19.85 -3.34
N LEU A 340 -19.71 -19.46 -3.51
CA LEU A 340 -18.80 -20.10 -4.45
C LEU A 340 -18.63 -21.58 -4.13
N PHE A 341 -18.34 -21.94 -2.88
CA PHE A 341 -18.15 -23.34 -2.48
C PHE A 341 -19.39 -24.20 -2.75
N LYS A 342 -20.58 -23.70 -2.44
CA LYS A 342 -21.85 -24.41 -2.70
C LYS A 342 -22.14 -24.61 -4.19
N ARG A 343 -21.61 -23.77 -5.08
CA ARG A 343 -21.78 -23.92 -6.54
C ARG A 343 -20.89 -25.03 -7.11
N PHE A 344 -19.83 -25.42 -6.42
CA PHE A 344 -18.87 -26.44 -6.85
C PHE A 344 -19.11 -27.82 -6.23
N SER A 345 -19.94 -27.91 -5.18
CA SER A 345 -20.45 -29.18 -4.63
C SER A 345 -21.78 -29.53 -5.27
#